data_AF-A0A1Y3BHL7-F1
#
_entry.id   AF-A0A1Y3BHL7-F1
#
_cell.length_a   1.000
_cell.length_b   1.000
_cell.length_c   1.000
_cell.angle_alpha   90.00
_cell.angle_beta   90.00
_cell.angle_gamma   90.00
#
_symmetry.space_group_name_H-M   'P 1'
#
loop_
_entity.id
_entity.type
_entity.pdbx_description
1 polymer ?
#
loop_
_entity_poly.entity_id
_entity_poly.type
_entity_poly.pdbx_seq_one_letter_code
_entity_poly.pdbx_strand_id
1 'polypeptide(L)'
;MTTGKERAENEMRQLIVKTRKLIVNEMDSCVDWIDDEKKKAKKLLEQIEKIQRQWQGIDAKLFNDSRDCCDELRQWIKHLDEHRKGLLNNDDRMVVNTLDELGRANEGFQRSRKILFFK
;
A
#
# COMPACT_ATOMS: atom_id res chain seq x y z
N MET A 1 -14.46 0.92 38.82
CA MET A 1 -15.25 1.14 37.60
C MET A 1 -14.39 1.97 36.67
N THR A 2 -13.81 1.39 35.61
CA THR A 2 -13.06 2.19 34.63
C THR A 2 -14.06 3.11 33.94
N THR A 3 -13.81 4.42 34.00
CA THR A 3 -14.68 5.41 33.38
C THR A 3 -14.74 5.19 31.86
N GLY A 4 -15.85 5.53 31.21
CA GLY A 4 -15.99 5.40 29.74
C GLY A 4 -14.85 6.09 28.98
N LYS A 5 -14.29 7.15 29.58
CA LYS A 5 -13.09 7.86 29.12
C LYS A 5 -11.84 6.97 29.12
N GLU A 6 -11.48 6.34 30.24
CA GLU A 6 -10.29 5.46 30.31
C GLU A 6 -10.35 4.32 29.28
N ARG A 7 -11.55 3.79 29.02
CA ARG A 7 -11.74 2.75 28.01
C ARG A 7 -11.45 3.27 26.60
N ALA A 8 -11.94 4.46 26.27
CA ALA A 8 -11.67 5.12 24.99
C ALA A 8 -10.18 5.47 24.82
N GLU A 9 -9.53 5.97 25.87
CA GLU A 9 -8.09 6.29 25.85
C GLU A 9 -7.24 5.03 25.67
N ASN A 10 -7.59 3.93 26.34
CA ASN A 10 -6.90 2.66 26.18
C ASN A 10 -7.10 2.07 24.77
N GLU A 11 -8.33 2.16 24.23
CA GLU A 11 -8.63 1.72 22.86
C GLU A 11 -7.82 2.51 21.83
N MET A 12 -7.75 3.85 21.99
CA MET A 12 -6.96 4.71 21.12
C MET A 12 -5.46 4.35 21.18
N ARG A 13 -4.90 4.12 22.38
CA ARG A 13 -3.51 3.67 22.53
C ARG A 13 -3.26 2.34 21.82
N GLN A 14 -4.18 1.38 21.94
CA GLN A 14 -4.05 0.10 21.24
C GLN A 14 -4.10 0.26 19.71
N LEU A 15 -4.94 1.14 19.20
CA LEU A 15 -5.02 1.44 17.76
C LEU A 15 -3.74 2.09 17.25
N ILE A 16 -3.15 3.01 18.02
CA ILE A 16 -1.85 3.63 17.67
C ILE A 16 -0.75 2.57 17.61
N VAL A 17 -0.68 1.65 18.58
CA VAL A 17 0.32 0.57 18.59
C VAL A 17 0.12 -0.38 17.40
N LYS A 18 -1.12 -0.76 17.09
CA LYS A 18 -1.43 -1.59 15.92
C LYS A 18 -1.01 -0.92 14.62
N THR A 19 -1.27 0.38 14.51
CA THR A 19 -0.89 1.18 13.36
C THR A 19 0.63 1.22 13.16
N ARG A 20 1.38 1.52 14.23
CA ARG A 20 2.85 1.55 14.15
C ARG A 20 3.42 0.19 13.75
N LYS A 21 2.86 -0.91 14.25
CA LYS A 21 3.26 -2.27 13.83
C LYS A 21 2.96 -2.54 12.35
N LEU A 22 1.84 -2.02 11.84
CA LEU A 22 1.45 -2.19 10.45
C LEU A 22 2.42 -1.46 9.50
N ILE A 23 2.87 -0.25 9.88
CA ILE A 23 3.80 0.56 9.08
C ILE A 23 5.23 -0.02 9.07
N VAL A 24 5.63 -0.75 10.11
CA VAL A 24 6.97 -1.37 10.19
C VAL A 24 7.09 -2.62 9.32
N ASN A 25 5.98 -3.22 8.89
CA ASN A 25 6.05 -4.41 8.03
C ASN A 25 6.63 -4.06 6.66
N GLU A 26 7.53 -4.93 6.17
CA GLU A 26 8.13 -4.81 4.85
C GLU A 26 7.03 -4.92 3.77
N MET A 27 7.18 -4.14 2.70
CA MET A 27 6.21 -4.11 1.60
C MET A 27 6.34 -5.38 0.75
N ASP A 28 5.23 -6.09 0.58
CA ASP A 28 5.16 -7.23 -0.35
C ASP A 28 4.92 -6.75 -1.80
N SER A 29 5.45 -7.49 -2.76
CA SER A 29 5.21 -7.30 -4.21
C SER A 29 3.83 -7.76 -4.68
N CYS A 30 3.06 -8.46 -3.85
CA CYS A 30 1.73 -8.93 -4.19
C CYS A 30 0.69 -7.80 -4.20
N VAL A 31 0.01 -7.58 -5.33
CA VAL A 31 -1.02 -6.53 -5.48
C VAL A 31 -2.20 -6.74 -4.52
N ASP A 32 -2.64 -7.99 -4.36
CA ASP A 32 -3.74 -8.33 -3.42
C ASP A 32 -3.33 -8.02 -1.98
N TRP A 33 -2.08 -8.31 -1.61
CA TRP A 33 -1.55 -7.94 -0.30
C TRP A 33 -1.59 -6.42 -0.09
N ILE A 34 -1.18 -5.63 -1.08
CA ILE A 34 -1.22 -4.16 -1.01
C ILE A 34 -2.66 -3.66 -0.84
N ASP A 35 -3.61 -4.21 -1.59
CA ASP A 35 -5.01 -3.80 -1.49
C ASP A 35 -5.65 -4.18 -0.13
N ASP A 36 -5.31 -5.34 0.43
CA ASP A 36 -5.72 -5.72 1.79
C ASP A 36 -5.06 -4.83 2.86
N GLU A 37 -3.78 -4.51 2.72
CA GLU A 37 -3.06 -3.66 3.67
C GLU A 37 -3.61 -2.23 3.66
N LYS A 38 -3.98 -1.71 2.48
CA LYS A 38 -4.70 -0.43 2.36
C LYS A 38 -6.06 -0.47 3.04
N LYS A 39 -6.82 -1.56 2.92
CA LYS A 39 -8.12 -1.71 3.62
C LYS A 39 -7.94 -1.69 5.13
N LYS A 40 -6.93 -2.39 5.65
CA LYS A 40 -6.61 -2.40 7.10
C LYS A 40 -6.22 -1.00 7.58
N ALA A 41 -5.33 -0.31 6.85
CA ALA A 41 -4.89 1.04 7.19
C ALA A 41 -6.06 2.04 7.21
N LYS A 42 -6.95 2.00 6.22
CA LYS A 42 -8.17 2.84 6.19
C LYS A 42 -9.10 2.56 7.36
N LYS A 43 -9.30 1.29 7.71
CA LYS A 43 -10.15 0.90 8.85
C LYS A 43 -9.59 1.38 10.18
N LEU A 44 -8.26 1.32 10.37
CA LEU A 44 -7.61 1.85 11.57
C LEU A 44 -7.76 3.37 11.67
N LEU A 45 -7.58 4.07 10.55
CA LEU A 45 -7.76 5.53 10.49
C LEU A 45 -9.19 5.94 10.88
N GLU A 46 -10.21 5.28 10.31
CA GLU A 46 -11.61 5.56 10.64
C GLU A 46 -11.91 5.31 12.12
N GLN A 47 -11.34 4.25 12.71
CA GLN A 47 -11.52 3.96 14.14
C GLN A 47 -10.91 5.03 15.04
N ILE A 48 -9.69 5.50 14.72
CA ILE A 48 -9.02 6.55 15.48
C ILE A 48 -9.80 7.86 15.36
N GLU A 49 -10.19 8.27 14.15
CA GLU A 49 -10.97 9.50 13.92
C GLU A 49 -12.34 9.45 14.60
N LYS A 50 -12.99 8.28 14.64
CA LYS A 50 -14.26 8.10 15.35
C LYS A 50 -14.10 8.34 16.85
N ILE A 51 -13.05 7.79 17.47
CA ILE A 51 -12.77 8.00 18.90
C ILE A 51 -12.46 9.48 19.17
N GLN A 52 -11.65 10.12 18.32
CA GLN A 52 -11.36 11.56 18.41
C GLN A 52 -12.62 12.43 18.37
N ARG A 53 -13.60 12.08 17.52
CA ARG A 53 -14.88 12.82 17.42
C ARG A 53 -15.81 12.55 18.58
N GLN A 54 -15.84 11.32 19.09
CA GLN A 54 -16.76 10.90 20.14
C GLN A 54 -16.34 11.38 21.53
N TRP A 55 -15.05 11.59 21.78
CA TRP A 55 -14.53 11.91 23.10
C TRP A 55 -13.73 13.22 23.08
N GLN A 56 -14.35 14.31 23.52
CA GLN A 56 -13.68 15.62 23.66
C GLN A 56 -12.90 15.78 24.97
N GLY A 57 -12.94 14.78 25.85
CA GLY A 57 -12.24 14.76 27.14
C GLY A 57 -10.96 13.94 27.16
N ILE A 58 -10.45 13.50 25.99
CA ILE A 58 -9.19 12.76 25.88
C ILE A 58 -8.02 13.66 26.28
N ASP A 59 -7.01 13.08 26.93
CA ASP A 59 -5.76 13.78 27.22
C ASP A 59 -5.13 14.40 25.96
N ALA A 60 -4.69 15.66 26.07
CA ALA A 60 -4.16 16.41 24.93
C ALA A 60 -2.92 15.76 24.31
N LYS A 61 -2.09 15.07 25.11
CA LYS A 61 -0.92 14.35 24.59
C LYS A 61 -1.36 13.15 23.76
N LEU A 62 -2.33 12.37 24.26
CA LEU A 62 -2.89 11.25 23.52
C LEU A 62 -3.62 11.70 22.24
N PHE A 63 -4.30 12.83 22.30
CA PHE A 63 -4.95 13.42 21.12
C PHE A 63 -3.90 13.80 20.05
N ASN A 64 -2.81 14.46 20.43
CA ASN A 64 -1.73 14.77 19.51
C ASN A 64 -1.07 13.50 18.96
N ASP A 65 -0.74 12.52 19.80
CA ASP A 65 -0.18 11.24 19.37
C ASP A 65 -1.10 10.53 18.36
N SER A 66 -2.42 10.62 18.56
CA SER A 66 -3.41 10.06 17.64
C SER A 66 -3.51 10.82 16.31
N ARG A 67 -3.29 12.15 16.30
CA ARG A 67 -3.22 12.93 15.06
C ARG A 67 -1.98 12.57 14.27
N ASP A 68 -0.82 12.50 14.93
CA ASP A 68 0.43 12.11 14.29
C ASP A 68 0.29 10.69 13.69
N CYS A 69 -0.33 9.77 14.42
CA CYS A 69 -0.62 8.42 13.95
C CYS A 69 -1.55 8.40 12.72
N CYS A 70 -2.55 9.29 12.65
CA CYS A 70 -3.41 9.43 11.48
C CYS A 70 -2.64 9.97 10.27
N ASP A 71 -1.73 10.92 10.47
CA ASP A 71 -0.90 11.47 9.41
C ASP A 71 0.09 10.42 8.88
N GLU A 72 0.73 9.65 9.76
CA GLU A 72 1.56 8.49 9.40
C GLU A 72 0.76 7.46 8.57
N LEU A 73 -0.48 7.14 8.97
CA LEU A 73 -1.36 6.25 8.20
C LEU A 73 -1.68 6.77 6.80
N ARG A 74 -1.94 8.08 6.68
CA ARG A 74 -2.24 8.71 5.38
C ARG A 74 -1.03 8.64 4.46
N GLN A 75 0.17 8.87 5.00
CA GLN A 75 1.42 8.71 4.27
C GLN A 75 1.66 7.25 3.86
N TRP A 76 1.43 6.30 4.77
CA TRP A 76 1.55 4.88 4.48
C TRP A 76 0.60 4.41 3.36
N ILE A 77 -0.66 4.84 3.39
CA ILE A 77 -1.63 4.56 2.32
C ILE A 77 -1.15 5.12 0.98
N LYS A 78 -0.57 6.33 0.98
CA LYS A 78 -0.02 6.94 -0.22
C LYS A 78 1.19 6.14 -0.75
N HIS A 79 2.09 5.69 0.11
CA HIS A 79 3.21 4.84 -0.28
C HIS A 79 2.75 3.49 -0.84
N LEU A 80 1.71 2.86 -0.27
CA LEU A 80 1.11 1.65 -0.83
C LEU A 80 0.54 1.89 -2.23
N ASP A 81 -0.08 3.06 -2.46
CA ASP A 81 -0.57 3.45 -3.79
C ASP A 81 0.56 3.67 -4.81
N GLU A 82 1.65 4.31 -4.39
CA GLU A 82 2.84 4.52 -5.21
C GLU A 82 3.53 3.19 -5.53
N HIS A 83 3.66 2.30 -4.55
CA HIS A 83 4.23 0.96 -4.71
C HIS A 83 3.41 0.12 -5.70
N ARG A 84 2.08 0.10 -5.55
CA ARG A 84 1.16 -0.58 -6.48
C ARG A 84 1.29 -0.06 -7.91
N LYS A 85 1.37 1.26 -8.09
CA LYS A 85 1.59 1.87 -9.41
C LYS A 85 2.95 1.50 -9.99
N GLY A 86 3.98 1.44 -9.16
CA GLY A 86 5.32 1.02 -9.56
C GLY A 86 5.33 -0.42 -10.10
N LEU A 87 4.66 -1.34 -9.41
CA LEU A 87 4.52 -2.72 -9.84
C LEU A 87 3.81 -2.85 -11.19
N LEU A 88 2.64 -2.21 -11.34
CA LEU A 88 1.86 -2.25 -12.58
C LEU A 88 2.63 -1.66 -13.77
N ASN A 89 3.33 -0.54 -13.58
CA ASN A 89 4.11 0.09 -14.64
C ASN A 89 5.37 -0.70 -15.02
N ASN A 90 5.97 -1.46 -14.09
CA ASN A 90 7.10 -2.33 -14.39
C ASN A 90 6.65 -3.56 -15.19
N ASP A 91 5.51 -4.13 -14.83
CA ASP A 91 4.94 -5.29 -15.52
C ASP A 91 4.64 -4.96 -17.00
N ASP A 92 3.96 -3.83 -17.25
CA ASP A 92 3.68 -3.33 -18.61
C ASP A 92 4.96 -3.13 -19.44
N ARG A 93 6.03 -2.57 -18.83
CA ARG A 93 7.31 -2.37 -19.52
C ARG A 93 8.03 -3.68 -19.86
N MET A 94 7.97 -4.69 -18.98
CA MET A 94 8.57 -5.99 -19.25
C MET A 94 7.86 -6.70 -20.40
N VAL A 95 6.53 -6.64 -20.44
CA VAL A 95 5.73 -7.24 -21.52
C VAL A 95 6.05 -6.57 -22.87
N VAL A 96 6.15 -5.24 -22.91
CA VAL A 96 6.50 -4.50 -24.13
C VAL A 96 7.91 -4.87 -24.63
N ASN A 97 8.90 -4.94 -23.75
CA ASN A 97 10.26 -5.34 -24.14
C ASN A 97 10.30 -6.78 -24.68
N THR A 98 9.59 -7.71 -24.03
CA THR A 98 9.55 -9.11 -24.46
C THR A 98 8.88 -9.27 -25.83
N LEU A 99 7.80 -8.53 -26.09
CA LEU A 99 7.13 -8.52 -27.39
C LEU A 99 8.01 -7.93 -28.50
N ASP A 100 8.76 -6.87 -28.22
CA ASP A 100 9.70 -6.28 -29.18
C ASP A 100 10.85 -7.25 -29.53
N GLU A 101 11.40 -7.95 -28.54
CA GLU A 101 12.42 -8.98 -28.76
C GLU A 101 11.91 -10.16 -29.60
N LEU A 102 10.69 -10.64 -29.31
CA LEU A 102 10.05 -11.70 -30.10
C LEU A 102 9.76 -11.24 -31.53
N GLY A 103 9.34 -9.99 -31.72
CA GLY A 103 9.13 -9.39 -33.04
C GLY A 103 10.41 -9.36 -33.87
N ARG A 104 11.52 -8.87 -33.30
CA ARG A 104 12.83 -8.85 -33.97
C ARG A 104 13.36 -10.25 -34.29
N ALA A 105 13.18 -11.20 -33.37
CA ALA A 105 13.57 -12.60 -33.60
C ALA A 105 12.79 -13.24 -34.76
N ASN A 106 11.48 -12.95 -34.86
CA ASN A 106 10.63 -13.43 -35.95
C ASN A 106 11.02 -12.83 -37.31
N GLU A 107 11.36 -11.53 -37.37
CA GLU A 107 11.85 -10.89 -38.59
C GLU A 107 13.18 -11.48 -39.08
N GLY A 108 14.11 -11.76 -38.15
CA GLY A 108 15.37 -12.43 -38.44
C GLY A 108 15.17 -13.85 -39.01
N PHE A 109 14.22 -14.59 -38.46
CA PHE A 109 13.87 -15.93 -38.94
C PHE A 109 13.25 -15.89 -40.36
N GLN A 110 12.33 -14.95 -40.63
CA GLN A 110 11.72 -14.82 -41.95
C GLN A 110 12.71 -14.38 -43.04
N ARG A 111 13.63 -13.46 -42.71
CA ARG A 111 14.71 -13.06 -43.64
C ARG A 111 15.63 -14.22 -44.00
N SER A 112 15.97 -15.05 -43.00
CA SER A 112 16.83 -16.23 -43.21
C SER A 112 16.17 -17.28 -44.11
N ARG A 113 14.85 -17.49 -43.98
CA ARG A 113 14.10 -18.37 -44.90
C ARG A 113 14.10 -17.88 -46.34
N LYS A 114 13.95 -16.57 -46.60
CA LYS A 114 13.95 -16.04 -47.97
C LYS A 114 15.27 -16.26 -48.72
N ILE A 115 16.40 -16.31 -48.01
CA ILE A 115 17.73 -16.52 -48.60
C ILE A 115 17.96 -17.99 -49.00
N LEU A 116 17.37 -18.95 -48.26
CA LEU A 116 17.52 -20.39 -48.51
C LEU A 116 16.66 -20.92 -49.66
N PHE A 117 15.59 -20.24 -50.06
CA PHE A 117 14.70 -20.66 -51.15
C PHE A 117 14.97 -19.95 -52.49
N PHE A 118 16.00 -19.10 -52.57
CA PHE A 118 16.42 -18.37 -53.78
C PHE A 118 17.78 -18.84 -54.32
N LYS A 119 18.04 -20.16 -54.30
CA LYS A 119 19.22 -20.76 -54.92
C LYS A 119 18.83 -21.89 -55.85
#